data_AF-A0A3S0ZWF2-F1
#
_entry.id   AF-A0A3S0ZWF2-F1
#
_cell.length_a   1.000
_cell.length_b   1.000
_cell.length_c   1.000
_cell.angle_alpha   90.00
_cell.angle_beta   90.00
_cell.angle_gamma   90.00
#
_symmetry.space_group_name_H-M   'P 1'
#
loop_
_entity.id
_entity.type
_entity.pdbx_description
1 polymer ?
#
loop_
_entity_poly.entity_id
_entity_poly.type
_entity_poly.pdbx_seq_one_letter_code
_entity_poly.pdbx_strand_id
1 'polypeptide(L)'
;MTEQEQQALTRLLTAFKRRLSLQICLFQEIVFEYGTVDAIVENDFSQEIVVHDYVFYCFTKACKSLMAVSLLLDNRLPEDAMILLRSVYESYLHIVYVLKNPERIDDFVQKKIGLYTGRFKHPVSKKRNKMSNQVINSETGEISNYGIGMSTLVNGSNYKFDKEVHTVIFPFLSEHTHPNMIASGSYRKDDIYYSYWQASNTLQSTFFAVYISTLILSEALTFEKLVEAKEIKYQCRQSIKLCEQFLALVECPNPFDSFPNNVQSRLVELAEHLSKRRYTYLKPYPQRKQISI
;
A
#
# COMPACT_ATOMS: atom_id res chain seq x y z
N MET A 1 -21.75 0.13 -24.62
CA MET A 1 -21.62 -1.03 -23.72
C MET A 1 -22.88 -1.86 -23.79
N THR A 2 -22.75 -3.14 -24.12
CA THR A 2 -23.86 -4.10 -24.19
C THR A 2 -24.35 -4.48 -22.78
N GLU A 3 -25.57 -5.01 -22.67
CA GLU A 3 -26.12 -5.50 -21.40
C GLU A 3 -25.26 -6.61 -20.78
N GLN A 4 -24.68 -7.47 -21.62
CA GLN A 4 -23.78 -8.55 -21.20
C GLN A 4 -22.49 -8.01 -20.57
N GLU A 5 -21.91 -6.95 -21.14
CA GLU A 5 -20.72 -6.28 -20.59
C GLU A 5 -21.00 -5.61 -19.25
N GLN A 6 -22.14 -4.90 -19.14
CA GLN A 6 -22.59 -4.32 -17.86
C GLN A 6 -22.75 -5.38 -16.78
N GLN A 7 -23.33 -6.53 -17.14
CA GLN A 7 -23.51 -7.64 -16.23
C GLN A 7 -22.16 -8.25 -15.80
N ALA A 8 -21.23 -8.43 -16.74
CA ALA A 8 -19.87 -8.93 -16.45
C ALA A 8 -19.12 -8.01 -15.48
N LEU A 9 -19.16 -6.70 -15.72
CA LEU A 9 -18.55 -5.68 -14.85
C LEU A 9 -19.14 -5.67 -13.46
N THR A 10 -20.47 -5.78 -13.36
CA THR A 10 -21.17 -5.82 -12.08
C THR A 10 -20.77 -7.05 -11.27
N ARG A 11 -20.68 -8.21 -11.93
CA ARG A 11 -20.20 -9.46 -11.30
C ARG A 11 -18.76 -9.32 -10.81
N LEU A 12 -17.90 -8.72 -11.63
CA LEU A 12 -16.49 -8.52 -11.29
C LEU A 12 -16.32 -7.55 -10.12
N LEU A 13 -17.03 -6.42 -10.13
CA LEU A 13 -17.06 -5.48 -9.01
C LEU A 13 -17.51 -6.17 -7.72
N THR A 14 -18.57 -6.96 -7.79
CA THR A 14 -19.08 -7.73 -6.64
C THR A 14 -18.02 -8.71 -6.11
N ALA A 15 -17.31 -9.39 -7.00
CA ALA A 15 -16.23 -10.31 -6.63
C ALA A 15 -15.05 -9.58 -5.98
N PHE A 16 -14.65 -8.41 -6.50
CA PHE A 16 -13.60 -7.59 -5.90
C PHE A 16 -14.00 -7.06 -4.52
N LYS A 17 -15.22 -6.53 -4.36
CA LYS A 17 -15.72 -6.07 -3.06
C LYS A 17 -15.71 -7.20 -2.02
N ARG A 18 -16.22 -8.39 -2.39
CA ARG A 18 -16.18 -9.56 -1.52
C ARG A 18 -14.76 -9.95 -1.14
N ARG A 19 -13.81 -9.92 -2.10
CA ARG A 19 -12.40 -10.22 -1.84
C ARG A 19 -11.79 -9.23 -0.86
N LEU A 20 -12.06 -7.93 -1.07
CA LEU A 20 -11.58 -6.87 -0.19
C LEU A 20 -12.08 -7.08 1.25
N SER A 21 -13.37 -7.37 1.44
CA SER A 21 -13.92 -7.64 2.78
C SER A 21 -13.26 -8.83 3.46
N LEU A 22 -13.03 -9.93 2.74
CA LEU A 22 -12.34 -11.11 3.28
C LEU A 22 -10.90 -10.80 3.67
N GLN A 23 -10.19 -10.04 2.85
CA GLN A 23 -8.82 -9.62 3.16
C GLN A 23 -8.79 -8.70 4.37
N ILE A 24 -9.73 -7.75 4.50
CA ILE A 24 -9.85 -6.88 5.68
C ILE A 24 -10.06 -7.71 6.95
N CYS A 25 -10.91 -8.73 6.93
CA CYS A 25 -11.09 -9.62 8.09
C CYS A 25 -9.77 -10.29 8.47
N LEU A 26 -9.04 -10.81 7.48
CA LEU A 26 -7.74 -11.44 7.72
C LEU A 26 -6.69 -10.45 8.27
N PHE A 27 -6.70 -9.20 7.79
CA PHE A 27 -5.89 -8.14 8.38
C PHE A 27 -6.21 -7.93 9.86
N GLN A 28 -7.50 -7.89 10.21
CA GLN A 28 -7.94 -7.69 11.59
C GLN A 28 -7.50 -8.86 12.48
N GLU A 29 -7.63 -10.09 12.01
CA GLU A 29 -7.17 -11.29 12.72
C GLU A 29 -5.66 -11.22 12.98
N ILE A 30 -4.85 -10.93 11.96
CA ILE A 30 -3.39 -10.81 12.09
C ILE A 30 -3.01 -9.71 13.07
N VAL A 31 -3.65 -8.53 12.99
CA VAL A 31 -3.36 -7.42 13.92
C VAL A 31 -3.77 -7.75 15.34
N PHE A 32 -4.92 -8.38 15.53
CA PHE A 32 -5.42 -8.71 16.86
C PHE A 32 -4.57 -9.77 17.56
N GLU A 33 -4.15 -10.80 16.81
CA GLU A 33 -3.40 -11.92 17.36
C GLU A 33 -1.90 -11.61 17.54
N TYR A 34 -1.31 -10.84 16.62
CA TYR A 34 0.15 -10.65 16.56
C TYR A 34 0.60 -9.19 16.68
N GLY A 35 -0.31 -8.22 16.60
CA GLY A 35 0.01 -6.80 16.63
C GLY A 35 0.23 -6.28 18.04
N THR A 36 1.37 -6.63 18.64
CA THR A 36 1.81 -6.13 19.95
C THR A 36 2.76 -4.95 19.81
N VAL A 37 2.98 -4.24 20.92
CA VAL A 37 3.97 -3.14 21.03
C VAL A 37 5.06 -3.61 21.98
N ASP A 38 5.84 -4.58 21.50
CA ASP A 38 6.79 -5.37 22.29
C ASP A 38 7.86 -4.48 22.91
N ALA A 39 8.28 -3.41 22.23
CA ALA A 39 9.31 -2.52 22.76
C ALA A 39 8.88 -1.85 24.08
N ILE A 40 7.58 -1.55 24.21
CA ILE A 40 7.02 -0.96 25.44
C ILE A 40 6.74 -2.04 26.48
N VAL A 41 6.19 -3.19 26.06
CA VAL A 41 5.80 -4.28 26.96
C VAL A 41 7.03 -4.92 27.62
N GLU A 42 8.08 -5.17 26.84
CA GLU A 42 9.30 -5.83 27.30
C GLU A 42 10.35 -4.83 27.79
N ASN A 43 10.15 -3.52 27.55
CA ASN A 43 11.13 -2.47 27.78
C ASN A 43 12.49 -2.76 27.10
N ASP A 44 12.44 -3.37 25.91
CA ASP A 44 13.59 -3.60 25.05
C ASP A 44 13.41 -2.85 23.72
N PHE A 45 14.33 -1.92 23.45
CA PHE A 45 14.34 -1.10 22.24
C PHE A 45 15.38 -1.59 21.22
N SER A 46 15.72 -2.88 21.28
CA SER A 46 16.56 -3.53 20.28
C SER A 46 15.94 -3.41 18.87
N GLN A 47 16.82 -3.37 17.86
CA GLN A 47 16.42 -3.12 16.47
C GLN A 47 15.33 -4.10 15.99
N GLU A 48 15.43 -5.37 16.37
CA GLU A 48 14.48 -6.41 15.95
C GLU A 48 13.07 -6.14 16.47
N ILE A 49 12.94 -5.78 17.75
CA ILE A 49 11.66 -5.48 18.39
C ILE A 49 11.06 -4.19 17.81
N VAL A 50 11.85 -3.13 17.63
CA VAL A 50 11.35 -1.88 17.05
C VAL A 50 10.93 -2.05 15.59
N VAL A 51 11.62 -2.92 14.83
CA VAL A 51 11.21 -3.29 13.47
C VAL A 51 9.87 -4.00 13.49
N HIS A 52 9.69 -4.97 14.39
CA HIS A 52 8.41 -5.67 14.58
C HIS A 52 7.26 -4.68 14.85
N ASP A 53 7.40 -3.86 15.89
CA ASP A 53 6.38 -2.89 16.29
C ASP A 53 6.04 -1.91 15.15
N TYR A 54 7.06 -1.44 14.43
CA TYR A 54 6.85 -0.51 13.32
C TYR A 54 6.12 -1.17 12.14
N VAL A 55 6.47 -2.40 11.82
CA VAL A 55 5.81 -3.15 10.75
C VAL A 55 4.34 -3.41 11.12
N PHE A 56 4.05 -3.82 12.36
CA PHE A 56 2.67 -4.00 12.82
C PHE A 56 1.90 -2.68 12.92
N TYR A 57 2.56 -1.57 13.25
CA TYR A 57 1.96 -0.24 13.13
C TYR A 57 1.55 0.08 11.68
N CYS A 58 2.44 -0.15 10.70
CA CYS A 58 2.12 0.03 9.28
C CYS A 58 0.97 -0.89 8.84
N PHE A 59 0.97 -2.15 9.28
CA PHE A 59 -0.06 -3.13 8.97
C PHE A 59 -1.42 -2.73 9.56
N THR A 60 -1.44 -2.28 10.82
CA THR A 60 -2.63 -1.76 11.52
C THR A 60 -3.18 -0.52 10.84
N LYS A 61 -2.31 0.43 10.47
CA LYS A 61 -2.70 1.65 9.74
C LYS A 61 -3.29 1.31 8.38
N ALA A 62 -2.70 0.36 7.65
CA ALA A 62 -3.23 -0.13 6.38
C ALA A 62 -4.61 -0.79 6.56
N CYS A 63 -4.77 -1.67 7.55
CA CYS A 63 -6.06 -2.30 7.89
C CYS A 63 -7.17 -1.25 8.12
N LYS A 64 -6.92 -0.28 9.01
CA LYS A 64 -7.88 0.79 9.29
C LYS A 64 -8.24 1.62 8.06
N SER A 65 -7.25 1.90 7.21
CA SER A 65 -7.46 2.65 5.97
C SER A 65 -8.26 1.83 4.94
N LEU A 66 -8.00 0.52 4.83
CA LEU A 66 -8.76 -0.39 3.97
C LEU A 66 -10.22 -0.54 4.41
N MET A 67 -10.49 -0.56 5.73
CA MET A 67 -11.86 -0.51 6.26
C MET A 67 -12.59 0.75 5.80
N ALA A 68 -11.94 1.92 5.92
CA ALA A 68 -12.51 3.19 5.44
C ALA A 68 -12.71 3.18 3.92
N VAL A 69 -11.74 2.66 3.14
CA VAL A 69 -11.87 2.47 1.69
C VAL A 69 -13.09 1.62 1.35
N SER A 70 -13.31 0.49 2.03
CA SER A 70 -14.49 -0.36 1.78
C SER A 70 -15.79 0.40 2.00
N LEU A 71 -15.88 1.16 3.11
CA LEU A 71 -17.06 1.98 3.41
C LEU A 71 -17.29 3.06 2.33
N LEU A 72 -16.24 3.75 1.88
CA LEU A 72 -16.34 4.75 0.82
C LEU A 72 -16.81 4.14 -0.51
N LEU A 73 -16.28 2.97 -0.88
CA LEU A 73 -16.68 2.24 -2.09
C LEU A 73 -18.13 1.75 -2.03
N ASP A 74 -18.64 1.41 -0.85
CA ASP A 74 -20.05 1.06 -0.64
C ASP A 74 -20.97 2.28 -0.69
N ASN A 75 -20.47 3.44 -0.29
CA ASN A 75 -21.17 4.73 -0.35
C ASN A 75 -20.93 5.51 -1.65
N ARG A 76 -20.37 4.87 -2.69
CA ARG A 76 -20.15 5.48 -4.01
C ARG A 76 -19.24 6.71 -3.99
N LEU A 77 -18.19 6.68 -3.15
CA LEU A 77 -17.14 7.71 -3.04
C LEU A 77 -15.76 7.16 -3.44
N PRO A 78 -15.57 6.73 -4.70
CA PRO A 78 -14.32 6.09 -5.14
C PRO A 78 -13.12 7.04 -5.17
N GLU A 79 -13.32 8.33 -5.44
CA GLU A 79 -12.24 9.31 -5.46
C GLU A 79 -11.61 9.50 -4.08
N ASP A 80 -12.44 9.61 -3.03
CA ASP A 80 -11.96 9.65 -1.64
C ASP A 80 -11.29 8.33 -1.23
N ALA A 81 -11.80 7.20 -1.73
CA ALA A 81 -11.18 5.90 -1.52
C ALA A 81 -9.77 5.87 -2.13
N MET A 82 -9.56 6.43 -3.32
CA MET A 82 -8.24 6.51 -3.96
C MET A 82 -7.25 7.39 -3.18
N ILE A 83 -7.70 8.46 -2.54
CA ILE A 83 -6.88 9.26 -1.63
C ILE A 83 -6.36 8.40 -0.48
N LEU A 84 -7.23 7.61 0.15
CA LEU A 84 -6.82 6.73 1.25
C LEU A 84 -5.92 5.58 0.76
N LEU A 85 -6.19 5.02 -0.42
CA LEU A 85 -5.38 3.96 -1.01
C LEU A 85 -3.92 4.39 -1.21
N ARG A 86 -3.65 5.68 -1.43
CA ARG A 86 -2.28 6.19 -1.44
C ARG A 86 -1.58 5.89 -0.12
N SER A 87 -2.21 6.20 1.02
CA SER A 87 -1.62 5.91 2.34
C SER A 87 -1.48 4.41 2.60
N VAL A 88 -2.38 3.57 2.06
CA VAL A 88 -2.25 2.11 2.15
C VAL A 88 -1.01 1.64 1.38
N TYR A 89 -0.82 2.15 0.16
CA TYR A 89 0.35 1.83 -0.67
C TYR A 89 1.67 2.32 -0.06
N GLU A 90 1.69 3.51 0.56
CA GLU A 90 2.86 3.97 1.30
C GLU A 90 3.17 3.03 2.48
N SER A 91 2.15 2.54 3.19
CA SER A 91 2.34 1.56 4.28
C SER A 91 2.97 0.26 3.77
N TYR A 92 2.55 -0.23 2.59
CA TYR A 92 3.18 -1.35 1.90
C TYR A 92 4.69 -1.11 1.67
N LEU A 93 5.05 0.04 1.07
CA LEU A 93 6.44 0.34 0.76
C LEU A 93 7.31 0.46 2.02
N HIS A 94 6.75 1.01 3.11
CA HIS A 94 7.42 1.05 4.40
C HIS A 94 7.69 -0.36 4.96
N ILE A 95 6.70 -1.25 4.93
CA ILE A 95 6.84 -2.64 5.39
C ILE A 95 7.97 -3.32 4.62
N VAL A 96 7.92 -3.30 3.28
CA VAL A 96 8.93 -3.95 2.44
C VAL A 96 10.33 -3.37 2.66
N TYR A 97 10.43 -2.04 2.78
CA TYR A 97 11.71 -1.38 2.98
C TYR A 97 12.34 -1.73 4.32
N VAL A 98 11.56 -1.68 5.41
CA VAL A 98 12.06 -1.93 6.77
C VAL A 98 12.42 -3.40 6.96
N LEU A 99 11.62 -4.33 6.43
CA LEU A 99 11.94 -5.76 6.49
C LEU A 99 13.27 -6.09 5.77
N LYS A 100 13.60 -5.35 4.71
CA LYS A 100 14.89 -5.52 4.00
C LYS A 100 16.05 -4.81 4.68
N ASN A 101 15.82 -3.60 5.20
CA ASN A 101 16.87 -2.71 5.72
C ASN A 101 16.57 -2.39 7.20
N PRO A 102 16.57 -3.39 8.10
CA PRO A 102 16.17 -3.20 9.49
C PRO A 102 17.09 -2.23 10.26
N GLU A 103 18.34 -2.08 9.83
CA GLU A 103 19.30 -1.10 10.36
C GLU A 103 18.89 0.36 10.12
N ARG A 104 17.89 0.59 9.26
CA ARG A 104 17.37 1.93 8.93
C ARG A 104 16.13 2.29 9.76
N ILE A 105 15.72 1.45 10.71
CA ILE A 105 14.48 1.68 11.49
C ILE A 105 14.46 3.03 12.22
N ASP A 106 15.62 3.51 12.65
CA ASP A 106 15.76 4.80 13.34
C ASP A 106 15.33 5.99 12.48
N ASP A 107 15.43 5.89 11.15
CA ASP A 107 14.95 6.91 10.22
C ASP A 107 13.42 7.07 10.26
N PHE A 108 12.71 6.02 10.68
CA PHE A 108 11.26 5.97 10.75
C PHE A 108 10.72 6.23 12.15
N VAL A 109 11.45 5.81 13.18
CA VAL A 109 10.99 5.84 14.58
C VAL A 109 11.77 6.87 15.38
N GLN A 110 13.03 6.59 15.72
CA GLN A 110 13.81 7.40 16.67
C GLN A 110 13.95 8.85 16.23
N LYS A 111 14.31 9.12 14.97
CA LYS A 111 14.48 10.50 14.49
C LYS A 111 13.16 11.27 14.46
N LYS A 112 12.04 10.60 14.15
CA LYS A 112 10.71 11.23 14.13
C LYS A 112 10.22 11.57 15.54
N ILE A 113 10.28 10.60 16.45
CA ILE A 113 9.94 10.82 17.87
C ILE A 113 10.87 11.89 18.44
N GLY A 114 12.17 11.78 18.16
CA GLY A 114 13.17 12.69 18.66
C GLY A 114 13.00 14.13 18.19
N LEU A 115 12.58 14.36 16.94
CA LEU A 115 12.16 15.70 16.47
C LEU A 115 10.94 16.22 17.23
N TYR A 116 9.95 15.36 17.47
CA TYR A 116 8.73 15.71 18.20
C TYR A 116 9.01 16.06 19.68
N THR A 117 9.88 15.28 20.34
CA THR A 117 10.24 15.50 21.75
C THR A 117 11.36 16.53 21.93
N GLY A 118 11.87 17.13 20.84
CA GLY A 118 12.95 18.12 20.89
C GLY A 118 14.36 17.56 21.13
N ARG A 119 14.53 16.23 21.19
CA ARG A 119 15.86 15.57 21.26
C ARG A 119 16.65 15.81 19.98
N PHE A 120 15.97 15.89 18.84
CA PHE A 120 16.57 16.27 17.56
C PHE A 120 15.99 17.59 17.07
N LYS A 121 16.76 18.31 16.26
CA LYS A 121 16.33 19.55 15.59
C LYS A 121 16.78 19.54 14.14
N HIS A 122 16.15 20.33 13.28
CA HIS A 122 16.71 20.58 11.95
C HIS A 122 17.85 21.59 12.06
N PRO A 123 19.04 21.29 11.51
CA PRO A 123 20.11 22.27 11.47
C PRO A 123 19.70 23.45 10.58
N VAL A 124 20.27 24.61 10.89
CA VAL A 124 20.01 25.86 10.18
C VAL A 124 21.23 26.20 9.34
N SER A 125 21.03 26.38 8.04
CA SER A 125 22.10 26.77 7.12
C SER A 125 22.63 28.18 7.43
N LYS A 126 23.79 28.53 6.87
CA LYS A 126 24.36 29.90 6.94
C LYS A 126 23.38 30.98 6.47
N LYS A 127 22.42 30.64 5.60
CA LYS A 127 21.36 31.54 5.09
C LYS A 127 20.08 31.53 5.94
N ARG A 128 20.12 31.00 7.17
CA ARG A 128 18.97 30.83 8.08
C ARG A 128 17.84 29.93 7.58
N ASN A 129 18.06 29.17 6.51
CA ASN A 129 17.10 28.16 6.05
C ASN A 129 17.26 26.86 6.83
N LYS A 130 16.15 26.26 7.27
CA LYS A 130 16.12 24.92 7.87
C LYS A 130 16.51 23.86 6.83
N MET A 131 17.41 22.97 7.21
CA MET A 131 17.79 21.81 6.40
C MET A 131 16.87 20.64 6.77
N SER A 132 15.71 20.57 6.12
CA SER A 132 14.66 19.58 6.44
C SER A 132 15.07 18.13 6.18
N ASN A 133 16.13 17.90 5.41
CA ASN A 133 16.70 16.59 5.10
C ASN A 133 17.77 16.13 6.09
N GLN A 134 17.99 16.88 7.18
CA GLN A 134 18.98 16.56 8.20
C GLN A 134 18.41 16.77 9.58
N VAL A 135 18.94 16.04 10.55
CA VAL A 135 18.69 16.24 11.98
C VAL A 135 20.01 16.36 12.72
N ILE A 136 20.03 17.25 13.72
CA ILE A 136 21.10 17.36 14.69
C ILE A 136 20.59 16.85 16.04
N ASN A 137 21.35 15.96 16.67
CA ASN A 137 21.10 15.54 18.05
C ASN A 137 21.44 16.70 18.99
N SER A 138 20.49 17.08 19.85
CA SER A 138 20.63 18.25 20.73
C SER A 138 21.66 18.05 21.85
N GLU A 139 21.95 16.80 22.23
CA GLU A 139 22.90 16.46 23.28
C GLU A 139 24.32 16.30 22.73
N THR A 140 24.48 15.56 21.62
CA THR A 140 25.80 15.23 21.06
C THR A 140 26.27 16.20 19.99
N GLY A 141 25.37 16.98 19.40
CA GLY A 141 25.66 17.83 18.24
C GLY A 141 25.86 17.06 16.93
N GLU A 142 25.69 15.74 16.92
CA GLU A 142 25.87 14.90 15.74
C GLU A 142 24.79 15.19 14.69
N ILE A 143 25.22 15.37 13.43
CA ILE A 143 24.34 15.61 12.28
C ILE A 143 24.20 14.32 11.48
N SER A 144 22.96 13.93 11.19
CA SER A 144 22.66 12.79 10.32
C SER A 144 21.55 13.12 9.31
N ASN A 145 21.45 12.32 8.25
CA ASN A 145 20.38 12.47 7.26
C ASN A 145 19.02 12.13 7.88
N TYR A 146 17.97 12.82 7.42
CA TYR A 146 16.59 12.64 7.86
C TYR A 146 15.62 12.71 6.70
N GLY A 147 14.56 11.91 6.80
CA GLY A 147 13.54 11.79 5.77
C GLY A 147 13.97 10.78 4.71
N ILE A 148 13.16 9.73 4.57
CA ILE A 148 13.30 8.77 3.49
C ILE A 148 12.26 9.13 2.43
N GLY A 149 12.74 9.49 1.24
CA GLY A 149 11.87 9.79 0.11
C GLY A 149 11.24 8.53 -0.47
N MET A 150 10.12 8.70 -1.17
CA MET A 150 9.41 7.59 -1.80
C MET A 150 10.28 6.79 -2.78
N SER A 151 11.13 7.48 -3.54
CA SER A 151 12.10 6.84 -4.43
C SER A 151 13.09 5.95 -3.69
N THR A 152 13.52 6.34 -2.49
CA THR A 152 14.40 5.52 -1.64
C THR A 152 13.68 4.28 -1.14
N LEU A 153 12.40 4.39 -0.73
CA LEU A 153 11.61 3.23 -0.32
C LEU A 153 11.50 2.19 -1.44
N VAL A 154 11.16 2.66 -2.64
CA VAL A 154 10.94 1.81 -3.82
C VAL A 154 12.24 1.16 -4.28
N ASN A 155 13.33 1.94 -4.38
CA ASN A 155 14.65 1.39 -4.76
C ASN A 155 15.22 0.45 -3.68
N GLY A 156 14.80 0.63 -2.43
CA GLY A 156 15.11 -0.25 -1.32
C GLY A 156 14.22 -1.48 -1.23
N SER A 157 13.30 -1.73 -2.16
CA SER A 157 12.49 -2.96 -2.16
C SER A 157 13.31 -4.21 -2.54
N ASN A 158 12.89 -5.38 -2.07
CA ASN A 158 13.41 -6.69 -2.51
C ASN A 158 12.82 -7.15 -3.84
N TYR A 159 11.76 -6.49 -4.31
CA TYR A 159 10.99 -6.92 -5.46
C TYR A 159 11.29 -6.02 -6.64
N LYS A 160 11.91 -6.60 -7.67
CA LYS A 160 12.36 -5.87 -8.88
C LYS A 160 11.23 -5.06 -9.53
N PHE A 161 10.01 -5.60 -9.49
CA PHE A 161 8.86 -5.00 -10.11
C PHE A 161 8.23 -3.86 -9.31
N ASP A 162 8.54 -3.67 -8.03
CA ASP A 162 7.94 -2.59 -7.24
C ASP A 162 8.22 -1.21 -7.83
N LYS A 163 9.36 -1.06 -8.53
CA LYS A 163 9.68 0.16 -9.26
C LYS A 163 8.71 0.42 -10.42
N GLU A 164 8.36 -0.61 -11.17
CA GLU A 164 7.39 -0.52 -12.28
C GLU A 164 6.01 -0.18 -11.72
N VAL A 165 5.53 -0.92 -10.71
CA VAL A 165 4.21 -0.62 -10.12
C VAL A 165 4.18 0.76 -9.49
N HIS A 166 5.30 1.23 -8.91
CA HIS A 166 5.39 2.56 -8.34
C HIS A 166 5.15 3.66 -9.39
N THR A 167 5.72 3.51 -10.59
CA THR A 167 5.53 4.48 -11.69
C THR A 167 4.10 4.56 -12.17
N VAL A 168 3.29 3.54 -11.87
CA VAL A 168 1.87 3.48 -12.22
C VAL A 168 0.99 3.96 -11.05
N ILE A 169 1.07 3.27 -9.92
CA ILE A 169 0.14 3.45 -8.78
C ILE A 169 0.32 4.81 -8.12
N PHE A 170 1.57 5.19 -7.83
CA PHE A 170 1.80 6.36 -6.97
C PHE A 170 1.40 7.68 -7.64
N PRO A 171 1.78 7.96 -8.91
CA PRO A 171 1.29 9.15 -9.61
C PRO A 171 -0.23 9.15 -9.72
N PHE A 172 -0.83 8.02 -10.12
CA PHE A 172 -2.27 7.91 -10.30
C PHE A 172 -3.04 8.22 -9.00
N LEU A 173 -2.69 7.59 -7.88
CA LEU A 173 -3.36 7.88 -6.59
C LEU A 173 -3.08 9.31 -6.09
N SER A 174 -1.90 9.87 -6.43
CA SER A 174 -1.55 11.25 -6.08
C SER A 174 -2.36 12.29 -6.85
N GLU A 175 -2.81 11.98 -8.07
CA GLU A 175 -3.69 12.85 -8.87
C GLU A 175 -5.01 13.14 -8.13
N HIS A 176 -5.49 12.20 -7.31
CA HIS A 176 -6.70 12.38 -6.50
C HIS A 176 -6.45 13.11 -5.17
N THR A 177 -5.21 13.19 -4.69
CA THR A 177 -4.89 13.84 -3.39
C THR A 177 -4.82 15.36 -3.50
N HIS A 178 -4.35 15.87 -4.64
CA HIS A 178 -4.10 17.29 -4.84
C HIS A 178 -5.07 17.85 -5.86
N PRO A 179 -5.47 19.14 -5.78
CA PRO A 179 -6.20 19.79 -6.86
C PRO A 179 -5.42 19.67 -8.18
N ASN A 180 -5.86 18.76 -9.04
CA ASN A 180 -5.22 18.44 -10.31
C ASN A 180 -6.28 18.31 -11.40
N MET A 181 -6.13 19.09 -12.47
CA MET A 181 -7.08 19.10 -13.57
C MET A 181 -7.16 17.77 -14.33
N ILE A 182 -6.14 16.90 -14.24
CA ILE A 182 -6.21 15.53 -14.76
C ILE A 182 -7.33 14.74 -14.06
N ALA A 183 -7.47 14.91 -12.74
CA ALA A 183 -8.50 14.22 -11.95
C ALA A 183 -9.91 14.79 -12.18
N SER A 184 -10.04 15.97 -12.80
CA SER A 184 -11.33 16.64 -13.04
C SER A 184 -12.32 15.77 -13.84
N GLY A 185 -11.82 14.86 -14.68
CA GLY A 185 -12.64 13.89 -15.43
C GLY A 185 -13.53 13.03 -14.53
N SER A 186 -13.08 12.72 -13.31
CA SER A 186 -13.85 11.92 -12.34
C SER A 186 -15.02 12.70 -11.72
N TYR A 187 -15.07 14.02 -11.94
CA TYR A 187 -16.10 14.90 -11.40
C TYR A 187 -16.95 15.53 -12.49
N ARG A 188 -16.89 15.05 -13.74
CA ARG A 188 -17.62 15.64 -14.88
C ARG A 188 -18.75 14.75 -15.36
N LYS A 189 -19.94 15.35 -15.45
CA LYS A 189 -21.13 14.79 -16.08
C LYS A 189 -21.25 15.32 -17.50
N ASP A 190 -21.34 14.37 -18.43
CA ASP A 190 -21.47 14.60 -19.88
C ASP A 190 -20.38 15.54 -20.44
N ASP A 191 -19.19 15.55 -19.80
CA ASP A 191 -18.07 16.46 -20.06
C ASP A 191 -18.37 17.97 -20.01
N ILE A 192 -19.57 18.36 -19.56
CA ILE A 192 -20.04 19.75 -19.54
C ILE A 192 -20.10 20.29 -18.11
N TYR A 193 -20.64 19.51 -17.17
CA TYR A 193 -20.94 20.00 -15.81
C TYR A 193 -20.12 19.26 -14.76
N TYR A 194 -19.71 19.96 -13.70
CA TYR A 194 -19.19 19.28 -12.51
C TYR A 194 -20.32 18.60 -11.74
N SER A 195 -20.05 17.41 -11.22
CA SER A 195 -20.94 16.62 -10.38
C SER A 195 -20.13 15.94 -9.29
N TYR A 196 -20.69 15.90 -8.08
CA TYR A 196 -20.13 15.18 -6.93
C TYR A 196 -20.83 13.83 -6.68
N TRP A 197 -21.87 13.51 -7.47
CA TRP A 197 -22.66 12.28 -7.31
C TRP A 197 -22.19 11.12 -8.17
N GLN A 198 -21.28 11.37 -9.11
CA GLN A 198 -20.80 10.32 -10.00
C GLN A 198 -19.84 9.40 -9.26
N ALA A 199 -20.08 8.09 -9.42
CA ALA A 199 -19.23 7.05 -8.85
C ALA A 199 -18.31 6.45 -9.92
N SER A 200 -17.72 7.32 -10.74
CA SER A 200 -16.74 6.92 -11.75
C SER A 200 -15.62 6.13 -11.08
N ASN A 201 -15.02 5.17 -11.78
CA ASN A 201 -13.84 4.45 -11.27
C ASN A 201 -14.09 3.58 -10.02
N THR A 202 -15.34 3.26 -9.64
CA THR A 202 -15.62 2.35 -8.51
C THR A 202 -14.93 0.99 -8.69
N LEU A 203 -15.01 0.41 -9.90
CA LEU A 203 -14.32 -0.85 -10.21
C LEU A 203 -12.80 -0.71 -10.09
N GLN A 204 -12.25 0.36 -10.65
CA GLN A 204 -10.81 0.63 -10.61
C GLN A 204 -10.30 0.81 -9.18
N SER A 205 -11.01 1.58 -8.37
CA SER A 205 -10.68 1.83 -6.96
C SER A 205 -10.76 0.54 -6.14
N THR A 206 -11.78 -0.30 -6.40
CA THR A 206 -11.90 -1.61 -5.75
C THR A 206 -10.78 -2.56 -6.18
N PHE A 207 -10.38 -2.54 -7.46
CA PHE A 207 -9.23 -3.28 -7.96
C PHE A 207 -7.95 -2.86 -7.24
N PHE A 208 -7.66 -1.56 -7.13
CA PHE A 208 -6.48 -1.08 -6.40
C PHE A 208 -6.51 -1.45 -4.92
N ALA A 209 -7.67 -1.39 -4.29
CA ALA A 209 -7.83 -1.83 -2.91
C ALA A 209 -7.42 -3.30 -2.74
N VAL A 210 -7.97 -4.20 -3.57
CA VAL A 210 -7.63 -5.64 -3.56
C VAL A 210 -6.18 -5.89 -3.94
N TYR A 211 -5.65 -5.13 -4.89
CA TYR A 211 -4.27 -5.25 -5.33
C TYR A 211 -3.30 -4.92 -4.17
N ILE A 212 -3.43 -3.75 -3.56
CA ILE A 212 -2.51 -3.25 -2.54
C ILE A 212 -2.66 -4.09 -1.26
N SER A 213 -3.88 -4.43 -0.85
CA SER A 213 -4.11 -5.33 0.29
C SER A 213 -3.47 -6.71 0.06
N THR A 214 -3.51 -7.23 -1.17
CA THR A 214 -2.83 -8.50 -1.52
C THR A 214 -1.33 -8.39 -1.35
N LEU A 215 -0.70 -7.28 -1.79
CA LEU A 215 0.73 -7.07 -1.61
C LEU A 215 1.13 -7.05 -0.13
N ILE A 216 0.39 -6.33 0.70
CA ILE A 216 0.67 -6.25 2.13
C ILE A 216 0.45 -7.60 2.82
N LEU A 217 -0.66 -8.30 2.52
CA LEU A 217 -0.92 -9.64 3.07
C LEU A 217 0.19 -10.63 2.71
N SER A 218 0.76 -10.55 1.51
CA SER A 218 1.89 -11.41 1.18
C SER A 218 3.16 -11.09 1.97
N GLU A 219 3.37 -9.85 2.41
CA GLU A 219 4.49 -9.53 3.32
C GLU A 219 4.24 -10.09 4.73
N ALA A 220 2.97 -10.25 5.15
CA ALA A 220 2.67 -10.90 6.43
C ALA A 220 3.27 -12.30 6.51
N LEU A 221 3.37 -13.04 5.38
CA LEU A 221 3.99 -14.37 5.33
C LEU A 221 5.47 -14.41 5.74
N THR A 222 6.12 -13.25 5.93
CA THR A 222 7.48 -13.15 6.47
C THR A 222 7.52 -13.28 7.99
N PHE A 223 6.39 -13.11 8.69
CA PHE A 223 6.31 -13.28 10.13
C PHE A 223 6.38 -14.76 10.49
N GLU A 224 7.22 -15.07 11.48
CA GLU A 224 7.34 -16.44 11.97
C GLU A 224 6.03 -16.86 12.67
N LYS A 225 5.66 -18.14 12.51
CA LYS A 225 4.57 -18.79 13.26
C LYS A 225 3.13 -18.27 13.01
N LEU A 226 2.86 -17.59 11.90
CA LEU A 226 1.47 -17.27 11.50
C LEU A 226 0.62 -18.53 11.28
N VAL A 227 -0.46 -18.65 12.05
CA VAL A 227 -1.44 -19.75 11.91
C VAL A 227 -2.22 -19.61 10.60
N GLU A 228 -2.43 -18.37 10.16
CA GLU A 228 -3.20 -17.98 8.98
C GLU A 228 -2.40 -18.12 7.68
N ALA A 229 -1.14 -18.58 7.72
CA ALA A 229 -0.28 -18.64 6.53
C ALA A 229 -0.93 -19.40 5.35
N LYS A 230 -1.73 -20.44 5.62
CA LYS A 230 -2.50 -21.15 4.58
C LYS A 230 -3.61 -20.28 4.00
N GLU A 231 -4.34 -19.57 4.84
CA GLU A 231 -5.44 -18.70 4.44
C GLU A 231 -4.93 -17.48 3.67
N ILE A 232 -3.86 -16.83 4.15
CA ILE A 232 -3.18 -15.74 3.43
C ILE A 232 -2.79 -16.20 2.02
N LYS A 233 -2.14 -17.35 1.88
CA LYS A 233 -1.76 -17.91 0.56
C LYS A 233 -2.98 -18.19 -0.31
N TYR A 234 -4.08 -18.69 0.27
CA TYR A 234 -5.34 -18.90 -0.46
C TYR A 234 -5.91 -17.57 -0.97
N GLN A 235 -6.04 -16.58 -0.09
CA GLN A 235 -6.55 -15.24 -0.43
C GLN A 235 -5.72 -14.59 -1.53
N CYS A 236 -4.39 -14.60 -1.43
CA CYS A 236 -3.51 -14.06 -2.47
C CYS A 236 -3.71 -14.76 -3.82
N ARG A 237 -3.83 -16.10 -3.85
CA ARG A 237 -4.09 -16.85 -5.09
C ARG A 237 -5.44 -16.48 -5.71
N GLN A 238 -6.48 -16.30 -4.90
CA GLN A 238 -7.78 -15.91 -5.43
C GLN A 238 -7.78 -14.48 -5.95
N SER A 239 -7.08 -13.55 -5.28
CA SER A 239 -6.92 -12.18 -5.78
C SER A 239 -6.17 -12.14 -7.11
N ILE A 240 -5.11 -12.95 -7.28
CA ILE A 240 -4.40 -13.08 -8.56
C ILE A 240 -5.33 -13.59 -9.65
N LYS A 241 -6.08 -14.67 -9.41
CA LYS A 241 -7.06 -15.19 -10.40
C LYS A 241 -8.10 -14.14 -10.79
N LEU A 242 -8.57 -13.35 -9.82
CA LEU A 242 -9.54 -12.30 -10.07
C LEU A 242 -8.94 -11.15 -10.91
N CYS A 243 -7.67 -10.83 -10.69
CA CYS A 243 -6.93 -9.88 -11.52
C CYS A 243 -6.72 -10.41 -12.94
N GLU A 244 -6.42 -11.71 -13.11
CA GLU A 244 -6.33 -12.36 -14.43
C GLU A 244 -7.67 -12.32 -15.19
N GLN A 245 -8.80 -12.50 -14.48
CA GLN A 245 -10.13 -12.36 -15.08
C GLN A 245 -10.42 -10.92 -15.49
N PHE A 246 -10.00 -9.95 -14.67
CA PHE A 246 -10.11 -8.54 -15.01
C PHE A 246 -9.29 -8.19 -16.25
N LEU A 247 -8.05 -8.68 -16.34
CA LEU A 247 -7.21 -8.53 -17.54
C LEU A 247 -7.89 -9.04 -18.79
N ALA A 248 -8.36 -10.29 -18.77
CA ALA A 248 -9.01 -10.90 -19.93
C ALA A 248 -10.24 -10.11 -20.40
N LEU A 249 -10.96 -9.51 -19.46
CA LEU A 249 -12.09 -8.63 -19.78
C LEU A 249 -11.60 -7.31 -20.39
N VAL A 250 -10.59 -6.70 -19.79
CA VAL A 250 -10.05 -5.39 -20.19
C VAL A 250 -9.29 -5.45 -21.52
N GLU A 251 -8.60 -6.53 -21.85
CA GLU A 251 -7.81 -6.67 -23.08
C GLU A 251 -8.64 -7.06 -24.32
N CYS A 252 -9.93 -7.36 -24.16
CA CYS A 252 -10.76 -7.69 -25.31
C CYS A 252 -10.87 -6.45 -26.24
N PRO A 253 -10.93 -6.58 -27.58
CA PRO A 253 -10.80 -5.44 -28.50
C PRO A 253 -11.95 -4.41 -28.53
N ASN A 254 -12.95 -4.53 -27.65
CA ASN A 254 -14.22 -3.79 -27.72
C ASN A 254 -15.01 -3.50 -26.41
N PRO A 255 -14.66 -3.96 -25.19
CA PRO A 255 -15.55 -3.77 -24.04
C PRO A 255 -15.42 -2.38 -23.39
N PHE A 256 -14.41 -1.57 -23.74
CA PHE A 256 -14.07 -0.36 -22.98
C PHE A 256 -13.58 0.84 -23.78
N ASP A 257 -14.31 1.28 -24.81
CA ASP A 257 -14.19 2.66 -25.33
C ASP A 257 -14.43 3.76 -24.25
N SER A 258 -14.71 3.36 -23.00
CA SER A 258 -14.98 4.22 -21.84
C SER A 258 -13.82 4.35 -20.85
N PHE A 259 -12.78 3.50 -20.89
CA PHE A 259 -11.58 3.74 -20.10
C PHE A 259 -10.60 4.57 -20.93
N PRO A 260 -10.08 5.69 -20.39
CA PRO A 260 -8.95 6.36 -21.01
C PRO A 260 -7.84 5.34 -21.28
N ASN A 261 -7.30 5.29 -22.51
CA ASN A 261 -6.30 4.28 -22.93
C ASN A 261 -5.10 4.16 -21.97
N ASN A 262 -4.75 5.25 -21.28
CA ASN A 262 -3.69 5.29 -20.28
C ASN A 262 -4.05 4.60 -18.96
N VAL A 263 -5.33 4.52 -18.59
CA VAL A 263 -5.81 3.81 -17.39
C VAL A 263 -5.85 2.31 -17.63
N GLN A 264 -6.32 1.91 -18.81
CA GLN A 264 -6.36 0.50 -19.22
C GLN A 264 -4.97 -0.14 -19.23
N SER A 265 -3.99 0.49 -19.89
CA SER A 265 -2.62 -0.02 -19.95
C SER A 265 -1.97 -0.15 -18.56
N ARG A 266 -2.21 0.84 -17.69
CA ARG A 266 -1.75 0.83 -16.29
C ARG A 266 -2.35 -0.32 -15.49
N LEU A 267 -3.64 -0.59 -15.65
CA LEU A 267 -4.32 -1.70 -14.97
C LEU A 267 -3.82 -3.06 -15.47
N VAL A 268 -3.50 -3.15 -16.76
CA VAL A 268 -2.92 -4.34 -17.35
C VAL A 268 -1.55 -4.66 -16.75
N GLU A 269 -0.66 -3.67 -16.73
CA GLU A 269 0.70 -3.80 -16.18
C GLU A 269 0.68 -4.29 -14.72
N LEU A 270 -0.26 -3.78 -13.91
CA LEU A 270 -0.38 -4.19 -12.51
C LEU A 270 -0.87 -5.62 -12.34
N ALA A 271 -1.91 -6.01 -13.06
CA ALA A 271 -2.41 -7.37 -12.94
C ALA A 271 -1.38 -8.40 -13.47
N GLU A 272 -0.64 -8.08 -14.54
CA GLU A 272 0.51 -8.88 -14.97
C GLU A 272 1.57 -9.02 -13.87
N HIS A 273 1.89 -7.92 -13.18
CA HIS A 273 2.84 -7.92 -12.08
C HIS A 273 2.44 -8.92 -10.99
N LEU A 274 1.18 -8.91 -10.55
CA LEU A 274 0.70 -9.87 -9.54
C LEU A 274 0.85 -11.32 -10.02
N SER A 275 0.55 -11.59 -11.30
CA SER A 275 0.72 -12.91 -11.89
C SER A 275 2.19 -13.34 -11.93
N LYS A 276 3.11 -12.44 -12.30
CA LYS A 276 4.56 -12.68 -12.28
C LYS A 276 5.08 -12.92 -10.85
N ARG A 277 4.51 -12.24 -9.86
CA ARG A 277 4.91 -12.34 -8.44
C ARG A 277 4.37 -13.57 -7.70
N ARG A 278 3.45 -14.32 -8.32
CA ARG A 278 2.90 -15.60 -7.82
C ARG A 278 3.98 -16.60 -7.37
N TYR A 279 5.11 -16.66 -8.06
CA TYR A 279 6.20 -17.60 -7.78
C TYR A 279 7.15 -17.16 -6.66
N THR A 280 7.17 -15.87 -6.34
CA THR A 280 8.07 -15.29 -5.34
C THR A 280 7.47 -15.39 -3.94
N TYR A 281 6.16 -15.13 -3.79
CA TYR A 281 5.46 -15.08 -2.49
C TYR A 281 5.05 -16.43 -1.91
N LEU A 282 4.93 -17.46 -2.74
CA LEU A 282 4.48 -18.78 -2.28
C LEU A 282 5.63 -19.66 -1.81
N LYS A 283 6.88 -19.23 -1.98
CA LYS A 283 8.04 -19.88 -1.38
C LYS A 283 8.08 -19.51 0.11
N PRO A 284 8.17 -20.48 1.02
CA PRO A 284 8.40 -20.17 2.43
C PRO A 284 9.67 -19.32 2.54
N TYR A 285 9.63 -18.27 3.37
CA TYR A 285 10.84 -17.57 3.76
C TYR A 285 11.83 -18.64 4.28
N PRO A 286 13.10 -18.64 3.87
CA PRO A 286 14.07 -19.53 4.49
C PRO A 286 14.05 -19.23 5.98
N GLN A 287 13.66 -20.24 6.79
CA GLN A 287 13.70 -20.13 8.24
C GLN A 287 15.05 -19.56 8.62
N ARG A 288 15.08 -18.43 9.35
CA ARG A 288 16.34 -17.92 9.90
C ARG A 288 16.94 -19.07 10.70
N LYS A 289 18.15 -19.51 10.33
CA LYS A 289 18.90 -20.46 11.16
C LYS A 289 18.96 -19.82 12.54
N GLN A 290 18.39 -20.49 13.54
CA GLN A 290 18.62 -20.15 14.93
C GLN A 290 20.13 -20.05 15.10
N ILE A 291 20.62 -18.84 15.41
CA ILE A 291 21.95 -18.69 15.95
C ILE A 291 21.82 -19.25 17.35
N SER A 292 22.22 -20.51 17.51
CA SER A 292 22.43 -21.11 18.82
C SER A 292 23.43 -20.23 19.57
N ILE A 293 22.95 -19.57 20.62
CA ILE A 293 23.79 -18.95 21.65
C ILE A 293 24.45 -20.07 22.45
#